data_AF-A0A444RW76-F1
#
_entry.id   AF-A0A444RW76-F1
#
_cell.length_a   1.000
_cell.length_b   1.000
_cell.length_c   1.000
_cell.angle_alpha   90.00
_cell.angle_beta   90.00
_cell.angle_gamma   90.00
#
_symmetry.space_group_name_H-M   'P 1'
#
loop_
_entity.id
_entity.type
_entity.pdbx_description
1 polymer ?
#
loop_
_entity_poly.entity_id
_entity_poly.type
_entity_poly.pdbx_seq_one_letter_code
_entity_poly.pdbx_strand_id
1 'polypeptide(L)'
;MQFLTLLTTAVIAASSAVARPGDYTGPGDYTPPAAGCKPGTYSCAVGKYGQQGWQVCNTSELWVYGGDCPPHTACYFNERNQSPYCI
;
A
#
# COMPACT_ATOMS: atom_id res chain seq x y z
N MET A 1 -39.55 -12.12 32.02
CA MET A 1 -39.12 -12.32 30.62
C MET A 1 -38.87 -10.94 30.04
N GLN A 2 -37.63 -10.68 29.60
CA GLN A 2 -37.20 -9.76 28.53
C GLN A 2 -35.79 -9.23 28.86
N PHE A 3 -34.75 -9.99 28.49
CA PHE A 3 -33.39 -9.47 28.39
C PHE A 3 -33.24 -8.89 26.98
N LEU A 4 -33.18 -7.55 26.84
CA LEU A 4 -32.83 -6.90 25.58
C LEU A 4 -31.30 -6.74 25.52
N THR A 5 -30.63 -7.58 24.73
CA THR A 5 -29.24 -7.40 24.33
C THR A 5 -29.17 -6.44 23.14
N LEU A 6 -28.71 -5.22 23.41
CA LEU A 6 -28.34 -4.23 22.39
C LEU A 6 -27.05 -4.71 21.69
N LEU A 7 -27.19 -5.39 20.55
CA LEU A 7 -26.09 -5.64 19.63
C LEU A 7 -25.77 -4.33 18.88
N THR A 8 -24.91 -3.52 19.47
CA THR A 8 -24.28 -2.40 18.76
C THR A 8 -23.28 -2.99 17.76
N THR A 9 -23.70 -3.15 16.50
CA THR A 9 -22.81 -3.43 15.38
C THR A 9 -21.81 -2.27 15.26
N ALA A 10 -20.59 -2.47 15.75
CA ALA A 10 -19.47 -1.58 15.51
C ALA A 10 -19.18 -1.61 14.00
N VAL A 11 -19.51 -0.52 13.31
CA VAL A 11 -19.10 -0.30 11.92
C VAL A 11 -17.60 0.01 11.97
N ILE A 12 -16.76 -1.01 11.79
CA ILE A 12 -15.32 -0.79 11.62
C ILE A 12 -15.18 -0.15 10.24
N ALA A 13 -15.02 1.17 10.22
CA ALA A 13 -14.64 1.89 9.02
C ALA A 13 -13.32 1.29 8.53
N ALA A 14 -13.37 0.59 7.40
CA ALA A 14 -12.17 0.13 6.71
C ALA A 14 -11.50 1.38 6.11
N SER A 15 -10.62 2.00 6.89
CA SER A 15 -9.75 3.06 6.39
C SER A 15 -8.86 2.46 5.31
N SER A 16 -9.17 2.71 4.05
CA SER A 16 -8.25 2.54 2.94
C SER A 16 -7.10 3.53 3.17
N ALA A 17 -6.09 3.10 3.92
CA ALA A 17 -4.90 3.89 4.14
C ALA A 17 -4.20 4.05 2.79
N VAL A 18 -4.43 5.19 2.14
CA VAL A 18 -3.59 5.66 1.03
C VAL A 18 -2.21 5.90 1.63
N ALA A 19 -1.31 4.96 1.43
CA ALA A 19 0.07 5.09 1.87
C ALA A 19 0.71 6.26 1.10
N ARG A 20 1.30 7.20 1.83
CA ARG A 20 2.13 8.28 1.26
C ARG A 20 3.37 7.63 0.61
N PRO A 21 3.84 8.12 -0.54
CA PRO A 21 5.03 7.58 -1.19
C PRO A 21 6.25 7.80 -0.27
N GLY A 22 6.89 6.69 0.12
CA GLY A 22 8.20 6.71 0.76
C GLY A 22 9.29 7.00 -0.27
N ASP A 23 10.34 7.70 0.16
CA ASP A 23 11.54 7.98 -0.64
C ASP A 23 12.31 6.67 -0.83
N TYR A 24 12.42 6.18 -2.08
CA TYR A 24 13.16 4.96 -2.40
C TYR A 24 14.62 5.30 -2.67
N THR A 25 15.69 4.74 -2.08
CA THR A 25 17.09 5.14 -2.39
C THR A 25 18.03 4.08 -2.98
N GLY A 26 17.48 3.05 -3.64
CA GLY A 26 18.22 1.97 -4.32
C GLY A 26 17.37 0.69 -4.36
N PRO A 27 17.81 -0.41 -5.02
CA PRO A 27 17.09 -1.68 -4.97
C PRO A 27 17.22 -2.25 -3.55
N GLY A 28 16.39 -1.78 -2.63
CA GLY A 28 16.65 -1.92 -1.20
C GLY A 28 16.91 -0.63 -0.44
N ASP A 29 16.27 0.49 -0.78
CA ASP A 29 16.00 1.53 0.22
C ASP A 29 14.56 1.99 0.08
N TYR A 30 13.61 1.10 0.31
CA TYR A 30 12.22 1.47 0.52
C TYR A 30 12.12 2.02 1.93
N THR A 31 12.02 3.34 2.10
CA THR A 31 11.72 3.93 3.42
C THR A 31 10.27 3.59 3.72
N PRO A 32 9.99 2.54 4.53
CA PRO A 32 8.63 2.14 4.79
C PRO A 32 7.97 3.25 5.62
N PRO A 33 6.66 3.48 5.51
CA PRO A 33 5.95 4.22 6.53
C PRO A 33 6.32 3.65 7.90
N ALA A 34 6.45 4.49 8.93
CA ALA A 34 6.80 4.03 10.28
C ALA A 34 5.77 3.03 10.86
N ALA A 35 4.58 2.96 10.27
CA ALA A 35 3.62 1.89 10.49
C ALA A 35 3.87 0.76 9.47
N GLY A 36 4.03 -0.46 9.99
CA GLY A 36 4.12 -1.68 9.16
C GLY A 36 2.95 -1.82 8.19
N CYS A 37 3.15 -2.64 7.15
CA CYS A 37 2.15 -2.88 6.12
C CYS A 37 1.47 -4.25 6.26
N LYS A 38 0.31 -4.43 5.63
CA LYS A 38 -0.38 -5.72 5.60
C LYS A 38 0.29 -6.64 4.55
N PRO A 39 0.78 -7.83 4.91
CA PRO A 39 1.38 -8.75 3.95
C PRO A 39 0.49 -9.02 2.73
N GLY A 40 1.10 -9.01 1.54
CA GLY A 40 0.40 -9.23 0.27
C GLY A 40 -0.34 -8.01 -0.28
N THR A 41 -0.22 -6.83 0.34
CA THR A 41 -0.69 -5.58 -0.27
C THR A 41 0.36 -4.96 -1.18
N TYR A 42 -0.12 -4.16 -2.13
CA TYR A 42 0.69 -3.41 -3.07
C TYR A 42 0.45 -1.90 -2.86
N SER A 43 1.41 -1.08 -3.25
CA SER A 43 1.25 0.37 -3.28
C SER A 43 2.07 0.96 -4.40
N CYS A 44 1.60 2.07 -4.99
CA CYS A 44 2.45 2.88 -5.84
C CYS A 44 3.60 3.50 -5.05
N ALA A 45 4.69 3.75 -5.76
CA ALA A 45 5.99 4.09 -5.23
C ALA A 45 6.74 5.03 -6.21
N VAL A 46 7.55 5.97 -5.68
CA VAL A 46 8.40 6.87 -6.47
C VAL A 46 9.87 6.68 -6.08
N GLY A 47 10.62 6.05 -6.99
CA GLY A 47 12.05 5.76 -6.94
C GLY A 47 12.92 6.95 -6.53
N LYS A 48 14.17 6.69 -6.12
CA LYS A 48 15.14 7.73 -5.70
C LYS A 48 15.31 8.85 -6.68
N TYR A 49 15.31 8.46 -7.94
CA TYR A 49 15.58 9.35 -9.05
C TYR A 49 14.26 9.72 -9.75
N GLY A 50 13.13 9.59 -9.05
CA GLY A 50 11.81 9.95 -9.53
C GLY A 50 11.12 8.87 -10.38
N GLN A 51 11.69 7.67 -10.50
CA GLN A 51 11.07 6.58 -11.28
C GLN A 51 9.72 6.20 -10.68
N GLN A 52 8.70 6.09 -11.52
CA GLN A 52 7.41 5.56 -11.07
C GLN A 52 7.53 4.04 -10.95
N GLY A 53 6.88 3.45 -9.96
CA GLY A 53 6.94 2.01 -9.73
C GLY A 53 5.97 1.56 -8.63
N TRP A 54 6.18 0.36 -8.11
CA TRP A 54 5.38 -0.16 -7.00
C TRP A 54 6.22 -0.91 -5.97
N GLN A 55 5.64 -1.00 -4.77
CA GLN A 55 6.14 -1.79 -3.66
C GLN A 55 5.18 -2.91 -3.30
N VAL A 56 5.73 -3.98 -2.74
CA VAL A 56 4.99 -5.12 -2.19
C VAL A 56 5.26 -5.20 -0.70
N CYS A 57 4.21 -5.44 0.09
CA CYS A 57 4.37 -5.74 1.50
C CYS A 57 4.70 -7.21 1.70
N ASN A 58 5.89 -7.49 2.24
CA ASN A 58 6.32 -8.86 2.52
C ASN A 58 5.71 -9.41 3.83
N THR A 59 5.99 -10.66 4.15
CA THR A 59 5.48 -11.34 5.36
C THR A 59 6.05 -10.80 6.68
N SER A 60 7.10 -9.99 6.61
CA SER A 60 7.69 -9.30 7.76
C SER A 60 7.10 -7.90 7.97
N GLU A 61 5.99 -7.59 7.29
CA GLU A 61 5.31 -6.28 7.34
C GLU A 61 6.17 -5.11 6.84
N LEU A 62 7.15 -5.42 5.98
CA LEU A 62 8.04 -4.45 5.36
C LEU A 62 7.67 -4.24 3.89
N TRP A 63 7.68 -2.98 3.48
CA TRP A 63 7.61 -2.63 2.07
C TRP A 63 8.93 -2.95 1.36
N VAL A 64 8.79 -3.51 0.17
CA VAL A 64 9.87 -4.13 -0.57
C VAL A 64 9.69 -3.79 -2.05
N TYR A 65 10.80 -3.68 -2.79
CA TYR A 65 10.78 -3.37 -4.22
C TYR A 65 9.89 -4.35 -4.98
N GLY A 66 8.88 -3.83 -5.68
CA GLY A 66 7.99 -4.61 -6.53
C GLY A 66 8.38 -4.54 -8.00
N GLY A 67 8.77 -3.36 -8.48
CA GLY A 67 9.16 -3.12 -9.85
C GLY A 67 9.06 -1.64 -10.25
N ASP A 68 9.67 -1.31 -11.39
CA ASP A 68 9.60 0.02 -11.99
C ASP A 68 8.62 0.04 -13.16
N CYS A 69 7.96 1.17 -13.34
CA CYS A 69 7.14 1.45 -14.48
C CYS A 69 8.01 1.79 -15.72
N PRO A 70 7.55 1.44 -16.94
CA PRO A 70 8.22 1.86 -18.16
C PRO A 70 8.44 3.38 -18.24
N PRO A 71 9.45 3.87 -18.97
CA PRO A 71 9.65 5.30 -19.17
C PRO A 71 8.39 6.00 -19.66
N HIS A 72 8.15 7.22 -19.16
CA HIS A 72 6.99 8.06 -19.50
C HIS A 72 5.62 7.50 -19.09
N THR A 73 5.57 6.52 -18.19
CA THR A 73 4.32 6.07 -17.55
C THR A 73 4.32 6.43 -16.07
N ALA A 74 3.13 6.48 -15.46
CA ALA A 74 2.99 6.71 -14.02
C ALA A 74 2.29 5.53 -13.33
N CYS A 75 2.58 5.36 -12.04
CA CYS A 75 1.90 4.33 -11.26
C CYS A 75 0.52 4.83 -10.82
N TYR A 76 -0.51 4.06 -11.16
CA TYR A 76 -1.88 4.26 -10.71
C TYR A 76 -2.33 3.03 -9.93
N PHE A 77 -2.83 3.27 -8.72
CA PHE A 77 -3.38 2.21 -7.89
C PHE A 77 -4.86 2.01 -8.19
N ASN A 78 -5.25 0.79 -8.56
CA ASN A 78 -6.64 0.44 -8.79
C ASN A 78 -7.25 -0.12 -7.50
N GLU A 79 -8.12 0.66 -6.88
CA GLU A 79 -8.76 0.28 -5.61
C GLU A 79 -9.71 -0.91 -5.74
N ARG A 80 -10.25 -1.20 -6.94
CA ARG A 80 -11.18 -2.33 -7.13
C ARG A 80 -10.47 -3.67 -6.99
N ASN A 81 -9.23 -3.78 -7.47
CA ASN A 81 -8.46 -5.02 -7.42
C ASN A 81 -7.18 -4.92 -6.59
N GLN A 82 -7.00 -3.80 -5.88
CA GLN A 82 -5.90 -3.56 -4.96
C GLN A 82 -4.52 -3.73 -5.62
N SER A 83 -4.39 -3.34 -6.89
CA SER A 83 -3.19 -3.56 -7.70
C SER A 83 -2.69 -2.28 -8.39
N PRO A 84 -1.36 -2.10 -8.50
CA PRO A 84 -0.75 -0.99 -9.24
C PRO A 84 -0.71 -1.28 -10.75
N TYR A 85 -0.82 -0.22 -11.54
CA TYR A 85 -0.73 -0.23 -12.99
C TYR A 85 0.17 0.89 -13.48
N CYS A 86 0.97 0.61 -14.51
CA CYS A 86 1.77 1.62 -15.19
C CYS A 86 1.03 2.03 -16.47
N ILE A 87 0.51 3.26 -16.48
CA ILE A 87 -0.24 3.84 -17.61
C ILE A 87 0.21 5.27 -17.91
#